data_AF-A0A1C5HTK8-F1
#
_entry.id   AF-A0A1C5HTK8-F1
#
_cell.length_a   1.000
_cell.length_b   1.000
_cell.length_c   1.000
_cell.angle_alpha   90.00
_cell.angle_beta   90.00
_cell.angle_gamma   90.00
#
_symmetry.space_group_name_H-M   'P 1'
#
loop_
_entity.id
_entity.type
_entity.pdbx_description
1 polymer ?
#
loop_
_entity_poly.entity_id
_entity_poly.type
_entity_poly.pdbx_seq_one_letter_code
_entity_poly.pdbx_strand_id
1 'polypeptide(L)'
;MTDRNAGGRLPVWVPAMWAAVLLAALLTPAGPAHASHPNPSSTRHLHNMHYATSGSSAGANDEQFCVESTDTSKVSHSSARAFVKQTLTEMGAGKVWDGLGNWRIDLWATNSNCSSYPATTRNTIEIEVHYGWDWSARCGAPVGYYNCVEHDNPVWDAAQGHYDSQWAYVFLVFSSGGRLDNVGRGFINHEFGHVFGLADDNGNCNPPSLMHSTVVGYGCGNWTNWYPSPSDFQSVLNVMA
;
A
#
# COMPACT_ATOMS: atom_id res chain seq x y z
N MET A 1 47.35 -4.77 -53.56
CA MET A 1 46.26 -3.98 -52.94
C MET A 1 45.29 -5.00 -52.38
N THR A 2 45.31 -5.17 -51.06
CA THR A 2 44.62 -6.24 -50.34
C THR A 2 43.12 -5.94 -50.23
N ASP A 3 42.33 -6.95 -50.56
CA ASP A 3 40.88 -6.97 -50.58
C ASP A 3 40.25 -6.84 -49.18
N ARG A 4 39.21 -6.00 -49.14
CA ARG A 4 37.91 -6.19 -48.48
C ARG A 4 37.86 -6.36 -46.95
N ASN A 5 37.40 -5.28 -46.32
CA ASN A 5 36.63 -5.27 -45.07
C ASN A 5 35.52 -6.34 -45.09
N ALA A 6 35.78 -7.50 -44.49
CA ALA A 6 34.74 -8.45 -44.15
C ALA A 6 34.07 -7.98 -42.85
N GLY A 7 32.97 -7.25 -42.98
CA GLY A 7 32.00 -7.04 -41.90
C GLY A 7 31.45 -8.40 -41.49
N GLY A 8 32.14 -9.05 -40.55
CA GLY A 8 31.78 -10.37 -40.05
C GLY A 8 30.39 -10.32 -39.43
N ARG A 9 29.41 -10.91 -40.12
CA ARG A 9 28.09 -11.16 -39.56
C ARG A 9 28.32 -12.02 -38.31
N LEU A 10 27.87 -11.51 -37.16
CA LEU A 10 27.94 -12.26 -35.91
C LEU A 10 27.27 -13.63 -36.13
N PRO A 11 27.87 -14.71 -35.61
CA PRO A 11 27.28 -16.03 -35.71
C PRO A 11 25.83 -16.01 -35.22
N VAL A 12 24.94 -16.72 -35.92
CA VAL A 12 23.49 -16.75 -35.67
C VAL A 12 23.13 -17.19 -34.24
N TRP A 13 24.05 -17.84 -33.53
CA TRP A 13 23.87 -18.22 -32.13
C TRP A 13 23.95 -17.03 -31.15
N VAL A 14 24.62 -15.92 -31.51
CA VAL A 14 24.74 -14.75 -30.63
C VAL A 14 23.37 -14.06 -30.41
N PRO A 15 22.59 -13.73 -31.46
CA PRO A 15 21.22 -13.22 -31.28
C PRO A 15 20.28 -14.20 -30.58
N ALA A 16 20.42 -15.51 -30.88
CA ALA A 16 19.59 -16.55 -30.27
C ALA A 16 19.85 -16.69 -28.76
N MET A 17 21.11 -16.55 -28.33
CA MET A 17 21.49 -16.56 -26.93
C MET A 17 20.91 -15.35 -26.18
N TRP A 18 20.93 -14.16 -26.81
CA TRP A 18 20.29 -12.97 -26.23
C TRP A 18 18.77 -13.08 -26.15
N ALA A 19 18.12 -13.67 -27.16
CA ALA A 19 16.68 -13.94 -27.11
C ALA A 19 16.32 -14.94 -26.00
N ALA A 20 17.14 -15.96 -25.78
CA ALA A 20 16.95 -16.93 -24.69
C ALA A 20 17.14 -16.29 -23.31
N VAL A 21 18.12 -15.40 -23.14
CA VAL A 21 18.32 -14.63 -21.90
C VAL A 21 17.12 -13.71 -21.64
N LEU A 22 16.61 -13.03 -22.67
CA LEU A 22 15.43 -12.17 -22.54
C LEU A 22 14.16 -12.97 -22.20
N LEU A 23 13.98 -14.14 -22.83
CA LEU A 23 12.84 -15.02 -22.55
C LEU A 23 12.93 -15.61 -21.14
N ALA A 24 14.13 -15.98 -20.67
CA ALA A 24 14.35 -16.46 -19.31
C ALA A 24 14.09 -15.37 -18.25
N ALA A 25 14.46 -14.11 -18.52
CA ALA A 25 14.16 -12.97 -17.66
C ALA A 25 12.66 -12.60 -17.64
N LEU A 26 11.93 -12.88 -18.72
CA LEU A 26 10.46 -12.72 -18.78
C LEU A 26 9.70 -13.87 -18.12
N LEU A 27 10.35 -15.03 -17.95
CA LEU A 27 9.77 -16.25 -17.38
C LEU A 27 10.14 -16.48 -15.92
N THR A 28 10.99 -15.64 -15.31
CA THR A 28 11.13 -15.63 -13.86
C THR A 28 9.82 -15.11 -13.27
N PRO A 29 9.03 -15.94 -12.57
CA PRO A 29 7.88 -15.43 -11.85
C PRO A 29 8.39 -14.34 -10.91
N ALA A 30 7.74 -13.18 -10.92
CA ALA A 30 7.93 -12.23 -9.85
C ALA A 30 7.72 -13.01 -8.55
N GLY A 31 8.76 -13.05 -7.70
CA GLY A 31 8.59 -13.63 -6.38
C GLY A 31 7.37 -12.97 -5.72
N PRO A 32 6.64 -13.70 -4.86
CA PRO A 32 5.60 -13.05 -4.05
C PRO A 32 6.19 -11.77 -3.46
N ALA A 33 5.52 -10.65 -3.68
CA ALA A 33 5.90 -9.39 -3.06
C ALA A 33 5.70 -9.60 -1.55
N HIS A 34 6.79 -9.64 -0.80
CA HIS A 34 6.75 -9.66 0.65
C HIS A 34 6.91 -8.21 1.09
N ALA A 35 5.98 -7.66 1.86
CA ALA A 35 6.38 -6.59 2.76
C ALA A 35 7.27 -7.23 3.84
N SER A 36 8.32 -6.51 4.20
CA SER A 36 9.29 -6.94 5.19
C SER A 36 9.23 -5.86 6.25
N HIS A 37 9.02 -6.19 7.52
CA HIS A 37 9.74 -5.63 8.68
C HIS A 37 9.19 -6.16 10.03
N PRO A 38 9.93 -5.99 11.15
CA PRO A 38 9.72 -6.74 12.38
C PRO A 38 9.01 -5.92 13.46
N ASN A 39 7.70 -6.11 13.67
CA ASN A 39 7.03 -5.85 14.95
C ASN A 39 5.56 -6.35 14.86
N PRO A 40 4.90 -6.85 15.91
CA PRO A 40 3.43 -6.96 15.91
C PRO A 40 2.72 -5.59 15.90
N SER A 41 3.42 -4.49 16.21
CA SER A 41 2.94 -3.10 16.09
C SER A 41 4.08 -2.15 15.70
N SER A 42 3.96 -1.45 14.59
CA SER A 42 4.82 -0.35 14.20
C SER A 42 4.67 0.81 15.20
N THR A 43 5.76 1.40 15.71
CA THR A 43 5.68 2.67 16.47
C THR A 43 5.43 3.88 15.56
N ARG A 44 5.05 3.66 14.30
CA ARG A 44 4.74 4.67 13.31
C ARG A 44 3.31 4.46 12.84
N HIS A 45 2.46 5.42 13.13
CA HIS A 45 1.06 5.51 12.71
C HIS A 45 0.66 6.97 12.57
N LEU A 46 -0.51 7.25 12.01
CA LEU A 46 -0.99 8.62 11.86
C LEU A 46 -1.36 9.26 13.19
N HIS A 47 -1.00 10.54 13.35
CA HIS A 47 -1.30 11.31 14.55
C HIS A 47 -2.80 11.42 14.84
N ASN A 48 -3.63 11.54 13.79
CA ASN A 48 -5.07 11.76 13.92
C ASN A 48 -5.79 10.60 14.62
N MET A 49 -5.23 9.38 14.58
CA MET A 49 -5.85 8.20 15.17
C MET A 49 -6.06 8.29 16.69
N HIS A 50 -5.32 9.17 17.38
CA HIS A 50 -5.44 9.39 18.83
C HIS A 50 -6.78 10.02 19.21
N TYR A 51 -7.47 10.63 18.25
CA TYR A 51 -8.70 11.37 18.48
C TYR A 51 -9.90 10.58 17.96
N ALA A 52 -10.97 10.57 18.75
CA ALA A 52 -12.24 10.00 18.31
C ALA A 52 -13.12 11.12 17.78
N THR A 53 -13.40 11.11 16.48
CA THR A 53 -14.26 12.12 15.84
C THR A 53 -15.25 11.40 14.93
N SER A 54 -16.53 11.71 15.08
CA SER A 54 -17.58 11.15 14.23
C SER A 54 -18.43 12.28 13.67
N GLY A 55 -18.76 12.25 12.39
CA GLY A 55 -19.55 13.31 11.77
C GLY A 55 -20.15 12.96 10.42
N SER A 56 -20.84 13.94 9.85
CA SER A 56 -21.32 13.89 8.45
C SER A 56 -20.38 14.60 7.47
N SER A 57 -19.26 15.14 7.95
CA SER A 57 -18.21 15.82 7.19
C SER A 57 -16.87 15.70 7.91
N ALA A 58 -15.77 15.70 7.14
CA ALA A 58 -14.40 15.69 7.68
C ALA A 58 -14.16 16.82 8.69
N GLY A 59 -13.78 16.42 9.90
CA GLY A 59 -13.28 17.22 11.00
C GLY A 59 -11.78 17.44 10.93
N ALA A 60 -11.24 18.11 11.95
CA ALA A 60 -9.83 18.50 12.02
C ALA A 60 -8.89 17.36 12.43
N ASN A 61 -9.44 16.27 12.98
CA ASN A 61 -8.68 15.12 13.46
C ASN A 61 -9.12 13.83 12.75
N ASP A 62 -9.73 13.96 11.58
CA ASP A 62 -10.19 12.80 10.81
C ASP A 62 -9.13 12.49 9.75
N GLU A 63 -9.02 11.25 9.30
CA GLU A 63 -8.05 10.85 8.29
C GLU A 63 -8.59 11.14 6.89
N GLN A 64 -8.23 12.29 6.33
CA GLN A 64 -8.53 12.57 4.94
C GLN A 64 -7.55 11.81 4.03
N PHE A 65 -8.11 11.25 2.96
CA PHE A 65 -7.29 10.58 1.96
C PHE A 65 -7.63 11.01 0.53
N CYS A 66 -6.59 11.17 -0.28
CA CYS A 66 -6.71 11.32 -1.72
C CYS A 66 -6.09 10.12 -2.44
N VAL A 67 -6.53 9.88 -3.68
CA VAL A 67 -5.99 8.80 -4.49
C VAL A 67 -5.59 9.34 -5.84
N GLU A 68 -4.39 8.97 -6.27
CA GLU A 68 -3.83 9.33 -7.55
C GLU A 68 -3.34 8.07 -8.28
N SER A 69 -3.44 8.08 -9.61
CA SER A 69 -2.85 7.07 -10.46
C SER A 69 -1.83 7.74 -11.35
N THR A 70 -0.58 7.33 -11.20
CA THR A 70 0.54 7.83 -12.00
C THR A 70 0.64 7.14 -13.37
N ASP A 71 -0.01 5.98 -13.51
CA ASP A 71 -0.15 5.26 -14.79
C ASP A 71 -1.63 5.14 -15.18
N THR A 72 -2.19 6.26 -15.65
CA THR A 72 -3.60 6.34 -16.05
C THR A 72 -3.95 5.46 -17.26
N SER A 73 -2.96 4.93 -17.97
CA SER A 73 -3.17 3.98 -19.06
C SER A 73 -3.61 2.59 -18.56
N LYS A 74 -3.33 2.28 -17.28
CA LYS A 74 -3.71 1.03 -16.61
C LYS A 74 -4.92 1.20 -15.72
N VAL A 75 -4.89 2.23 -14.87
CA VAL A 75 -5.97 2.54 -13.93
C VAL A 75 -6.22 4.04 -13.96
N SER A 76 -7.43 4.46 -14.34
CA SER A 76 -7.77 5.89 -14.29
C SER A 76 -7.85 6.38 -12.84
N HIS A 77 -7.62 7.68 -12.63
CA HIS A 77 -7.81 8.32 -11.32
C HIS A 77 -9.19 8.04 -10.72
N SER A 78 -10.25 8.11 -11.53
CA SER A 78 -11.62 7.89 -11.07
C SER A 78 -11.86 6.46 -10.62
N SER A 79 -11.36 5.47 -11.34
CA SER A 79 -11.50 4.06 -10.98
C SER A 79 -10.70 3.72 -9.72
N ALA A 80 -9.46 4.20 -9.60
CA ALA A 80 -8.66 4.04 -8.38
C ALA A 80 -9.36 4.66 -7.17
N ARG A 81 -9.79 5.91 -7.27
CA ARG A 81 -10.51 6.62 -6.20
C ARG A 81 -11.77 5.89 -5.76
N ALA A 82 -12.62 5.51 -6.71
CA ALA A 82 -13.86 4.80 -6.40
C ALA A 82 -13.58 3.46 -5.71
N PHE A 83 -12.58 2.72 -6.19
CA PHE A 83 -12.24 1.41 -5.64
C PHE A 83 -11.65 1.46 -4.23
N VAL A 84 -10.71 2.39 -3.99
CA VAL A 84 -10.13 2.61 -2.65
C VAL A 84 -11.20 3.11 -1.68
N LYS A 85 -11.98 4.12 -2.07
CA LYS A 85 -13.10 4.63 -1.26
C LYS A 85 -14.06 3.51 -0.87
N GLN A 86 -14.50 2.74 -1.86
CA GLN A 86 -15.40 1.63 -1.61
C GLN A 86 -14.79 0.65 -0.59
N THR A 87 -13.53 0.24 -0.80
CA THR A 87 -12.81 -0.71 0.05
C THR A 87 -12.70 -0.24 1.50
N LEU A 88 -12.38 1.04 1.70
CA LEU A 88 -12.07 1.59 3.02
C LEU A 88 -13.28 2.10 3.80
N THR A 89 -14.39 2.43 3.13
CA THR A 89 -15.52 3.13 3.76
C THR A 89 -16.91 2.54 3.46
N GLU A 90 -17.10 1.74 2.39
CA GLU A 90 -18.44 1.39 1.89
C GLU A 90 -18.77 -0.12 1.92
N MET A 91 -17.85 -0.99 2.37
CA MET A 91 -18.06 -2.45 2.37
C MET A 91 -18.85 -3.01 3.57
N GLY A 92 -19.24 -2.13 4.50
CA GLY A 92 -20.02 -2.47 5.69
C GLY A 92 -19.18 -2.87 6.91
N ALA A 93 -19.86 -2.94 8.06
CA ALA A 93 -19.23 -3.18 9.36
C ALA A 93 -18.40 -4.48 9.39
N GLY A 94 -17.22 -4.40 10.00
CA GLY A 94 -16.29 -5.53 10.13
C GLY A 94 -15.50 -5.86 8.86
N LYS A 95 -15.60 -5.02 7.82
CA LYS A 95 -14.82 -5.18 6.57
C LYS A 95 -14.06 -3.93 6.13
N VAL A 96 -14.31 -2.82 6.80
CA VAL A 96 -13.77 -1.49 6.51
C VAL A 96 -12.96 -1.00 7.70
N TRP A 97 -11.99 -0.12 7.43
CA TRP A 97 -11.23 0.56 8.48
C TRP A 97 -11.99 1.74 9.09
N ASP A 98 -12.91 2.32 8.31
CA ASP A 98 -13.72 3.45 8.74
C ASP A 98 -14.67 3.14 9.91
N GLY A 99 -14.81 4.10 10.83
CA GLY A 99 -15.65 4.00 12.03
C GLY A 99 -15.09 3.05 13.10
N LEU A 100 -13.85 2.57 12.95
CA LEU A 100 -13.24 1.66 13.91
C LEU A 100 -12.70 2.36 15.15
N GLY A 101 -12.51 1.55 16.20
CA GLY A 101 -11.93 2.00 17.44
C GLY A 101 -12.76 3.03 18.19
N ASN A 102 -14.08 3.01 18.03
CA ASN A 102 -14.99 4.08 18.49
C ASN A 102 -14.71 5.40 17.76
N TRP A 103 -14.68 5.36 16.42
CA TRP A 103 -14.42 6.51 15.55
C TRP A 103 -13.02 7.12 15.69
N ARG A 104 -12.04 6.29 16.05
CA ARG A 104 -10.63 6.66 16.04
C ARG A 104 -10.01 6.61 14.67
N ILE A 105 -10.54 5.77 13.80
CA ILE A 105 -10.28 5.86 12.37
C ILE A 105 -11.59 6.36 11.76
N ASP A 106 -11.56 7.58 11.23
CA ASP A 106 -12.67 8.20 10.52
C ASP A 106 -12.14 8.68 9.16
N LEU A 107 -12.41 7.89 8.12
CA LEU A 107 -11.74 8.02 6.82
C LEU A 107 -12.57 8.85 5.85
N TRP A 108 -12.02 9.97 5.41
CA TRP A 108 -12.69 10.90 4.50
C TRP A 108 -12.04 10.93 3.12
N ALA A 109 -12.70 10.31 2.14
CA ALA A 109 -12.25 10.35 0.75
C ALA A 109 -12.42 11.75 0.15
N THR A 110 -11.36 12.29 -0.42
CA THR A 110 -11.44 13.56 -1.15
C THR A 110 -12.10 13.43 -2.54
N ASN A 111 -12.55 14.56 -3.07
CA ASN A 111 -13.37 14.62 -4.28
C ASN A 111 -12.58 14.59 -5.60
N SER A 112 -11.26 14.69 -5.56
CA SER A 112 -10.40 14.72 -6.76
C SER A 112 -9.08 13.99 -6.51
N ASN A 113 -8.25 13.79 -7.54
CA ASN A 113 -6.93 13.17 -7.37
C ASN A 113 -5.98 14.08 -6.60
N CYS A 114 -4.98 13.51 -5.91
CA CYS A 114 -4.08 14.25 -5.03
C CYS A 114 -3.45 15.48 -5.72
N SER A 115 -2.87 15.32 -6.90
CA SER A 115 -2.27 16.41 -7.69
C SER A 115 -3.23 17.49 -8.20
N SER A 116 -4.54 17.31 -8.10
CA SER A 116 -5.52 18.35 -8.44
C SER A 116 -5.66 19.44 -7.36
N TYR A 117 -5.27 19.12 -6.13
CA TYR A 117 -5.32 20.06 -5.01
C TYR A 117 -4.08 20.97 -5.02
N PRO A 118 -4.25 22.29 -4.78
CA PRO A 118 -3.11 23.16 -4.50
C PRO A 118 -2.32 22.64 -3.29
N ALA A 119 -1.01 22.87 -3.25
CA ALA A 119 -0.15 22.38 -2.17
C ALA A 119 -0.67 22.73 -0.76
N THR A 120 -1.24 23.92 -0.57
CA THR A 120 -1.83 24.34 0.71
C THR A 120 -2.98 23.46 1.17
N THR A 121 -3.79 22.94 0.25
CA THR A 121 -4.89 22.03 0.55
C THR A 121 -4.40 20.59 0.63
N ARG A 122 -3.48 20.20 -0.26
CA ARG A 122 -2.89 18.85 -0.25
C ARG A 122 -2.15 18.55 1.05
N ASN A 123 -1.49 19.54 1.64
CA ASN A 123 -0.80 19.41 2.93
C ASN A 123 -1.74 19.18 4.14
N THR A 124 -3.05 19.34 3.97
CA THR A 124 -4.06 19.01 4.99
C THR A 124 -4.70 17.64 4.75
N ILE A 125 -4.14 16.82 3.86
CA ILE A 125 -4.59 15.46 3.58
C ILE A 125 -3.55 14.52 4.20
N GLU A 126 -3.97 13.70 5.15
CA GLU A 126 -3.10 12.83 5.93
C GLU A 126 -2.59 11.63 5.13
N ILE A 127 -3.41 11.14 4.19
CA ILE A 127 -3.09 9.93 3.43
C ILE A 127 -3.15 10.18 1.93
N GLU A 128 -2.11 9.77 1.23
CA GLU A 128 -2.14 9.71 -0.23
C GLU A 128 -1.94 8.30 -0.74
N VAL A 129 -2.86 7.83 -1.58
CA VAL A 129 -2.74 6.52 -2.22
C VAL A 129 -2.31 6.72 -3.67
N HIS A 130 -1.20 6.10 -4.05
CA HIS A 130 -0.55 6.25 -5.34
C HIS A 130 -0.54 4.92 -6.11
N TYR A 131 -1.30 4.85 -7.19
CA TYR A 131 -1.24 3.72 -8.14
C TYR A 131 -0.13 3.94 -9.16
N GLY A 132 0.62 2.89 -9.46
CA GLY A 132 1.70 2.93 -10.44
C GLY A 132 2.04 1.56 -11.00
N TRP A 133 3.00 1.54 -11.93
CA TRP A 133 3.56 0.32 -12.49
C TRP A 133 4.75 -0.21 -11.67
N ASP A 134 5.51 0.69 -11.05
CA ASP A 134 6.72 0.37 -10.29
C ASP A 134 6.95 1.43 -9.22
N TRP A 135 7.18 0.97 -7.98
CA TRP A 135 7.49 1.81 -6.82
C TRP A 135 8.78 1.39 -6.13
N SER A 136 9.62 0.56 -6.77
CA SER A 136 10.88 0.05 -6.21
C SER A 136 11.81 1.13 -5.65
N ALA A 137 11.89 2.29 -6.31
CA ALA A 137 12.67 3.45 -5.86
C ALA A 137 12.15 4.09 -4.56
N ARG A 138 10.89 3.86 -4.21
CA ARG A 138 10.23 4.31 -2.98
C ARG A 138 10.23 3.21 -1.92
N CYS A 139 9.73 2.04 -2.30
CA CYS A 139 9.60 0.87 -1.44
C CYS A 139 10.93 0.13 -1.13
N GLY A 140 12.10 0.70 -1.45
CA GLY A 140 13.40 0.20 -1.00
C GLY A 140 13.87 -1.12 -1.61
N ALA A 141 13.32 -1.54 -2.76
CA ALA A 141 13.66 -2.79 -3.42
C ALA A 141 14.52 -2.56 -4.68
N PRO A 142 15.48 -3.44 -5.01
CA PRO A 142 16.38 -3.24 -6.15
C PRO A 142 15.67 -3.21 -7.51
N VAL A 143 14.58 -3.99 -7.68
CA VAL A 143 13.63 -3.99 -8.82
C VAL A 143 12.35 -4.69 -8.34
N GLY A 144 11.14 -4.17 -8.64
CA GLY A 144 9.92 -5.00 -8.58
C GLY A 144 8.61 -4.29 -8.23
N TYR A 145 7.54 -5.10 -8.25
CA TYR A 145 6.13 -4.70 -8.11
C TYR A 145 5.69 -4.69 -6.64
N TYR A 146 6.36 -3.90 -5.81
CA TYR A 146 6.10 -3.86 -4.36
C TYR A 146 5.10 -2.77 -4.00
N ASN A 147 4.15 -3.15 -3.16
CA ASN A 147 3.29 -2.20 -2.46
C ASN A 147 3.98 -1.86 -1.13
N CYS A 148 3.81 -0.63 -0.66
CA CYS A 148 4.38 -0.22 0.62
C CYS A 148 3.70 1.03 1.16
N VAL A 149 4.00 1.33 2.43
CA VAL A 149 3.68 2.60 3.08
C VAL A 149 4.95 3.35 3.44
N GLU A 150 5.01 4.63 3.07
CA GLU A 150 5.97 5.58 3.61
C GLU A 150 5.28 6.48 4.64
N HIS A 151 5.89 6.60 5.81
CA HIS A 151 5.49 7.52 6.87
C HIS A 151 6.39 8.75 6.84
N ASP A 152 5.82 9.94 6.87
CA ASP A 152 6.56 11.20 6.76
C ASP A 152 6.08 12.26 7.75
N ASN A 153 6.93 13.27 7.95
CA ASN A 153 6.70 14.44 8.77
C ASN A 153 6.33 14.06 10.22
N PRO A 154 7.31 13.62 11.03
CA PRO A 154 7.07 13.12 12.38
C PRO A 154 6.60 14.24 13.32
N VAL A 155 5.56 13.94 14.11
CA VAL A 155 4.96 14.84 15.10
C VAL A 155 5.05 14.20 16.47
N TRP A 156 5.56 14.94 17.47
CA TRP A 156 5.62 14.45 18.84
C TRP A 156 4.25 14.52 19.50
N ASP A 157 3.71 13.37 19.93
CA ASP A 157 2.53 13.31 20.78
C ASP A 157 2.98 13.23 22.25
N ALA A 158 2.82 14.34 22.98
CA ALA A 158 3.20 14.42 24.38
C ALA A 158 2.26 13.62 25.32
N ALA A 159 1.02 13.35 24.90
CA ALA A 159 0.09 12.55 25.68
C ALA A 159 0.45 11.06 25.65
N GLN A 160 1.02 10.61 24.52
CA GLN A 160 1.39 9.20 24.30
C GLN A 160 2.89 8.93 24.47
N GLY A 161 3.71 9.97 24.44
CA GLY A 161 5.15 9.85 24.70
C GLY A 161 5.94 9.23 23.55
N HIS A 162 5.45 9.35 22.31
CA HIS A 162 6.15 8.90 21.10
C HIS A 162 5.93 9.85 19.91
N TYR A 163 6.61 9.59 18.79
CA TYR A 163 6.41 10.32 17.53
C TYR A 163 5.42 9.57 16.64
N ASP A 164 4.36 10.26 16.22
CA ASP A 164 3.47 9.82 15.14
C ASP A 164 3.92 10.40 13.80
N SER A 165 3.24 10.02 12.73
CA SER A 165 3.38 10.61 11.40
C SER A 165 2.24 11.59 11.13
N GLN A 166 2.56 12.76 10.56
CA GLN A 166 1.52 13.65 10.05
C GLN A 166 0.96 13.14 8.71
N TRP A 167 1.82 12.54 7.88
CA TRP A 167 1.44 12.06 6.55
C TRP A 167 1.86 10.61 6.33
N ALA A 168 1.03 9.88 5.58
CA ALA A 168 1.34 8.55 5.08
C ALA A 168 1.08 8.46 3.56
N TYR A 169 2.00 7.81 2.86
CA TYR A 169 1.91 7.58 1.41
C TYR A 169 1.81 6.08 1.16
N VAL A 170 0.70 5.65 0.58
CA VAL A 170 0.45 4.24 0.23
C VAL A 170 0.72 4.05 -1.25
N PHE A 171 1.72 3.25 -1.58
CA PHE A 171 2.12 2.97 -2.96
C PHE A 171 1.57 1.61 -3.39
N LEU A 172 0.73 1.60 -4.41
CA LEU A 172 0.09 0.40 -4.95
C LEU A 172 0.53 0.13 -6.38
N VAL A 173 0.94 -1.10 -6.65
CA VAL A 173 1.37 -1.54 -7.98
C VAL A 173 0.28 -2.36 -8.64
N PHE A 174 -0.25 -1.89 -9.76
CA PHE A 174 -1.42 -2.50 -10.41
C PHE A 174 -1.27 -4.01 -10.70
N SER A 175 -0.08 -4.46 -11.11
CA SER A 175 0.16 -5.86 -11.49
C SER A 175 0.21 -6.83 -10.30
N SER A 176 0.36 -6.33 -9.07
CA SER A 176 0.40 -7.14 -7.84
C SER A 176 -0.76 -6.77 -6.90
N GLY A 177 -0.65 -5.65 -6.18
CA GLY A 177 -1.57 -5.25 -5.12
C GLY A 177 -2.54 -4.11 -5.47
N GLY A 178 -2.29 -3.37 -6.54
CA GLY A 178 -3.18 -2.33 -7.06
C GLY A 178 -4.27 -2.87 -8.00
N ARG A 179 -4.65 -4.14 -7.90
CA ARG A 179 -5.69 -4.71 -8.78
C ARG A 179 -7.06 -4.18 -8.37
N LEU A 180 -7.97 -3.96 -9.32
CA LEU A 180 -9.35 -3.54 -9.01
C LEU A 180 -10.26 -4.74 -8.72
N ASP A 181 -9.78 -5.66 -7.88
CA ASP A 181 -10.45 -6.92 -7.50
C ASP A 181 -10.15 -7.27 -6.03
N ASN A 182 -10.63 -8.42 -5.53
CA ASN A 182 -10.43 -8.79 -4.13
C ASN A 182 -8.96 -8.96 -3.72
N VAL A 183 -8.04 -9.24 -4.66
CA VAL A 183 -6.60 -9.26 -4.35
C VAL A 183 -6.16 -7.84 -4.00
N GLY A 184 -6.53 -6.86 -4.82
CA GLY A 184 -6.17 -5.49 -4.50
C GLY A 184 -6.89 -4.89 -3.31
N ARG A 185 -8.11 -5.35 -2.97
CA ARG A 185 -8.71 -5.01 -1.66
C ARG A 185 -7.87 -5.54 -0.50
N GLY A 186 -7.35 -6.76 -0.63
CA GLY A 186 -6.44 -7.37 0.34
C GLY A 186 -5.23 -6.49 0.59
N PHE A 187 -4.55 -6.09 -0.49
CA PHE A 187 -3.39 -5.20 -0.40
C PHE A 187 -3.74 -3.81 0.13
N ILE A 188 -4.82 -3.18 -0.33
CA ILE A 188 -5.27 -1.88 0.22
C ILE A 188 -5.47 -2.00 1.74
N ASN A 189 -6.18 -3.02 2.21
CA ASN A 189 -6.43 -3.18 3.64
C ASN A 189 -5.14 -3.50 4.42
N HIS A 190 -4.24 -4.30 3.85
CA HIS A 190 -2.93 -4.61 4.44
C HIS A 190 -2.07 -3.35 4.57
N GLU A 191 -1.89 -2.58 3.50
CA GLU A 191 -1.10 -1.34 3.55
C GLU A 191 -1.73 -0.32 4.52
N PHE A 192 -3.06 -0.19 4.54
CA PHE A 192 -3.73 0.67 5.52
C PHE A 192 -3.54 0.17 6.95
N GLY A 193 -3.41 -1.13 7.18
CA GLY A 193 -2.93 -1.65 8.46
C GLY A 193 -1.60 -1.02 8.90
N HIS A 194 -0.65 -0.86 7.97
CA HIS A 194 0.63 -0.16 8.25
C HIS A 194 0.49 1.34 8.47
N VAL A 195 -0.44 2.00 7.77
CA VAL A 195 -0.80 3.41 8.06
C VAL A 195 -1.26 3.53 9.52
N PHE A 196 -1.96 2.52 10.01
CA PHE A 196 -2.54 2.46 11.35
C PHE A 196 -1.66 1.77 12.41
N GLY A 197 -0.38 1.57 12.13
CA GLY A 197 0.58 1.05 13.11
C GLY A 197 0.58 -0.46 13.28
N LEU A 198 -0.13 -1.22 12.44
CA LEU A 198 0.09 -2.66 12.36
C LEU A 198 1.39 -2.92 11.59
N ALA A 199 2.14 -3.93 11.99
CA ALA A 199 3.32 -4.34 11.24
C ALA A 199 3.17 -5.77 10.75
N ASP A 200 4.02 -6.14 9.79
CA ASP A 200 4.10 -7.51 9.33
C ASP A 200 4.54 -8.38 10.49
N ASP A 201 3.75 -9.41 10.83
CA ASP A 201 4.18 -10.33 11.87
C ASP A 201 5.31 -11.24 11.34
N ASN A 202 6.10 -11.80 12.25
CA ASN A 202 7.28 -12.62 11.97
C ASN A 202 6.99 -14.04 11.41
N GLY A 203 5.80 -14.25 10.83
CA GLY A 203 5.33 -15.55 10.36
C GLY A 203 4.57 -16.36 11.42
N ASN A 204 4.30 -15.80 12.60
CA ASN A 204 3.31 -16.36 13.50
C ASN A 204 1.90 -16.15 12.95
N CYS A 205 1.19 -17.24 12.67
CA CYS A 205 -0.17 -17.14 12.15
C CYS A 205 -1.22 -16.95 13.24
N ASN A 206 -0.88 -16.97 14.54
CA ASN A 206 -1.88 -16.85 15.61
C ASN A 206 -1.68 -15.56 16.42
N PRO A 207 -2.68 -14.66 16.48
CA PRO A 207 -4.05 -14.79 15.94
C PRO A 207 -4.13 -14.61 14.41
N PRO A 208 -5.24 -15.04 13.74
CA PRO A 208 -5.41 -14.85 12.30
C PRO A 208 -5.36 -13.36 11.92
N SER A 209 -4.51 -12.97 10.98
CA SER A 209 -4.35 -11.57 10.56
C SER A 209 -4.26 -11.43 9.05
N LEU A 210 -4.81 -10.33 8.51
CA LEU A 210 -4.58 -9.94 7.13
C LEU A 210 -3.10 -9.56 6.89
N MET A 211 -2.41 -9.03 7.90
CA MET A 211 -1.03 -8.52 7.83
C MET A 211 0.01 -9.57 7.43
N HIS A 212 -0.31 -10.86 7.54
CA HIS A 212 0.57 -11.95 7.14
C HIS A 212 -0.17 -13.06 6.38
N SER A 213 -1.35 -12.75 5.82
CA SER A 213 -2.21 -13.73 5.17
C SER A 213 -1.72 -14.15 3.78
N THR A 214 -2.12 -15.34 3.34
CA THR A 214 -1.89 -15.79 1.96
C THR A 214 -2.56 -14.92 0.90
N VAL A 215 -3.58 -14.14 1.27
CA VAL A 215 -4.28 -13.21 0.34
C VAL A 215 -3.33 -12.11 -0.16
N VAL A 216 -2.40 -11.67 0.68
CA VAL A 216 -1.39 -10.65 0.37
C VAL A 216 0.01 -11.24 0.16
N GLY A 217 0.09 -12.54 -0.17
CA GLY A 217 1.33 -13.17 -0.61
C GLY A 217 2.21 -13.78 0.49
N TYR A 218 1.75 -13.79 1.74
CA TYR A 218 2.46 -14.41 2.86
C TYR A 218 2.06 -15.88 3.10
N GLY A 219 2.62 -16.48 4.15
CA GLY A 219 2.48 -17.92 4.43
C GLY A 219 1.26 -18.31 5.27
N CYS A 220 0.56 -17.39 5.93
CA CYS A 220 -0.50 -17.78 6.88
C CYS A 220 -1.86 -17.95 6.20
N GLY A 221 -2.30 -19.21 6.10
CA GLY A 221 -3.58 -19.57 5.49
C GLY A 221 -4.77 -19.60 6.44
N ASN A 222 -4.62 -19.17 7.70
CA ASN A 222 -5.69 -19.21 8.69
C ASN A 222 -6.57 -17.95 8.70
N TRP A 223 -6.21 -16.94 7.91
CA TRP A 223 -7.09 -15.84 7.50
C TRP A 223 -7.11 -15.78 5.96
N THR A 224 -8.27 -16.02 5.36
CA THR A 224 -8.42 -16.13 3.89
C THR A 224 -9.29 -15.01 3.30
N ASN A 225 -9.69 -14.05 4.13
CA ASN A 225 -10.47 -12.91 3.72
C ASN A 225 -9.57 -11.75 3.28
N TRP A 226 -10.04 -10.94 2.33
CA TRP A 226 -9.34 -9.71 1.87
C TRP A 226 -9.53 -8.51 2.79
N TYR A 227 -10.37 -8.63 3.82
CA TYR A 227 -10.62 -7.59 4.80
C TYR A 227 -9.90 -7.92 6.12
N PRO A 228 -9.66 -6.92 6.99
CA PRO A 228 -8.94 -7.13 8.23
C PRO A 228 -9.66 -8.10 9.15
N SER A 229 -8.90 -8.85 9.94
CA SER A 229 -9.46 -9.77 10.93
C SER A 229 -9.93 -9.03 12.19
N PRO A 230 -10.75 -9.68 13.04
CA PRO A 230 -11.07 -9.13 14.36
C PRO A 230 -9.84 -8.82 15.21
N SER A 231 -8.75 -9.58 15.08
CA SER A 231 -7.52 -9.26 15.82
C SER A 231 -6.78 -8.08 15.22
N ASP A 232 -6.84 -7.86 13.91
CA ASP A 232 -6.28 -6.66 13.29
C ASP A 232 -6.96 -5.40 13.83
N PHE A 233 -8.31 -5.42 13.92
CA PHE A 233 -9.08 -4.33 14.52
C PHE A 233 -8.74 -4.12 16.01
N GLN A 234 -8.55 -5.20 16.76
CA GLN A 234 -8.16 -5.09 18.17
C GLN A 234 -6.73 -4.58 18.34
N SER A 235 -5.81 -4.93 17.44
CA SER A 235 -4.43 -4.44 17.47
C SER A 235 -4.36 -2.94 17.22
N VAL A 236 -5.15 -2.41 16.27
CA VAL A 236 -5.27 -0.96 16.05
C VAL A 236 -5.72 -0.25 17.32
N LEU A 237 -6.70 -0.80 18.05
CA LEU A 237 -7.14 -0.26 19.34
C LEU A 237 -6.02 -0.21 20.39
N ASN A 238 -5.07 -1.13 20.32
CA ASN A 238 -3.98 -1.26 21.29
C ASN A 238 -2.74 -0.44 20.92
N VAL A 239 -2.55 -0.08 19.64
CA VAL A 239 -1.50 0.88 19.19
C VAL A 239 -1.65 2.23 19.89
N MET A 240 -2.86 2.51 20.39
CA MET A 240 -3.27 3.76 21.02
C MET A 240 -3.03 3.84 22.53
N ALA A 241 -2.51 2.78 23.15
CA ALA A 241 -2.51 2.59 24.62
C ALA A 241 -1.11 2.59 25.24
#